data_AF-A0A2I0LFV5-F1
#
_entry.id   AF-A0A2I0LFV5-F1
#
_cell.length_a   1.000
_cell.length_b   1.000
_cell.length_c   1.000
_cell.angle_alpha   90.00
_cell.angle_beta   90.00
_cell.angle_gamma   90.00
#
_symmetry.space_group_name_H-M   'P 1'
#
loop_
_entity.id
_entity.type
_entity.pdbx_description
1 polymer ?
#
loop_
_entity_poly.entity_id
_entity_poly.type
_entity_poly.pdbx_seq_one_letter_code
_entity_poly.pdbx_strand_id
1 'polypeptide(L)'
;MTLTSAAPVEVPRRRQGGFVDEMRSVAMKLHTREQARGGEKEAKGPEERSIAKWDPTIEGYLKFLVDSKLVFDTLEGIVHKAALPC
;
A
#
# COMPACT_ATOMS: atom_id res chain seq x y z
N MET A 1 -56.19 17.26 -3.45
CA MET A 1 -55.01 16.73 -2.73
C MET A 1 -53.97 16.36 -3.78
N THR A 2 -52.96 17.21 -3.94
CA THR A 2 -51.86 17.00 -4.88
C THR A 2 -50.86 16.04 -4.26
N LEU A 3 -50.67 14.88 -4.89
CA LEU A 3 -49.61 13.94 -4.52
C LEU A 3 -48.29 14.49 -5.07
N THR A 4 -47.44 15.01 -4.19
CA THR A 4 -46.06 15.37 -4.54
C THR A 4 -45.23 14.09 -4.66
N SER A 5 -44.59 13.90 -5.81
CA SER A 5 -43.67 12.80 -6.07
C SER A 5 -42.38 13.04 -5.28
N ALA A 6 -42.03 12.13 -4.37
CA ALA A 6 -40.76 12.19 -3.64
C ALA A 6 -39.60 11.91 -4.61
N ALA A 7 -38.65 12.84 -4.68
CA ALA A 7 -37.40 12.63 -5.42
C ALA A 7 -36.62 11.45 -4.82
N PRO A 8 -35.92 10.63 -5.64
CA PRO A 8 -35.10 9.55 -5.12
C PRO A 8 -33.97 10.14 -4.26
N VAL A 9 -33.91 9.73 -3.01
CA VAL A 9 -32.75 9.96 -2.15
C VAL A 9 -31.58 9.19 -2.78
N GLU A 10 -30.59 9.91 -3.29
CA GLU A 10 -29.31 9.31 -3.66
C GLU A 10 -28.65 8.78 -2.38
N VAL A 11 -28.82 7.47 -2.15
CA VAL A 11 -28.04 6.76 -1.15
C VAL A 11 -26.58 6.88 -1.57
N PRO A 12 -25.69 7.49 -0.75
CA PRO A 12 -24.28 7.59 -1.09
C PRO A 12 -23.79 6.18 -1.38
N ARG A 13 -23.33 5.93 -2.61
CA ARG A 13 -22.73 4.64 -2.97
C ARG A 13 -21.63 4.38 -1.94
N ARG A 14 -21.83 3.37 -1.07
CA ARG A 14 -20.77 2.88 -0.21
C ARG A 14 -19.54 2.69 -1.10
N ARG A 15 -18.45 3.39 -0.78
CA ARG A 15 -17.15 3.10 -1.39
C ARG A 15 -16.97 1.59 -1.21
N GLN A 16 -16.97 0.84 -2.31
CA GLN A 16 -16.81 -0.61 -2.22
C GLN A 16 -15.38 -0.86 -1.75
N GLY A 17 -15.22 -1.17 -0.46
CA GLY A 17 -13.95 -1.51 0.16
C GLY A 17 -13.90 -1.14 1.65
N GLY A 18 -13.22 -1.96 2.46
CA GLY A 18 -12.95 -1.67 3.88
C GLY A 18 -11.81 -0.67 4.06
N PHE A 19 -11.42 -0.38 5.31
CA PHE A 19 -10.30 0.52 5.61
C PHE A 19 -8.98 0.13 4.92
N VAL A 20 -8.72 -1.18 4.81
CA VAL A 20 -7.54 -1.71 4.11
C VAL A 20 -7.55 -1.35 2.62
N ASP A 21 -8.74 -1.28 1.99
CA ASP A 21 -8.84 -0.88 0.57
C ASP A 21 -8.53 0.61 0.39
N GLU A 22 -8.87 1.45 1.37
CA GLU A 22 -8.46 2.86 1.38
C GLU A 22 -6.93 2.99 1.52
N MET A 23 -6.32 2.24 2.44
CA MET A 23 -4.86 2.20 2.58
C MET A 23 -4.17 1.74 1.29
N ARG A 24 -4.68 0.67 0.67
CA ARG A 24 -4.17 0.13 -0.59
C ARG A 24 -4.27 1.17 -1.71
N SER A 25 -5.39 1.87 -1.81
CA SER A 25 -5.60 2.91 -2.83
C SER A 25 -4.55 4.01 -2.75
N VAL A 26 -4.25 4.50 -1.53
CA VAL A 26 -3.21 5.52 -1.33
C VAL A 26 -1.82 4.96 -1.60
N ALA A 27 -1.51 3.76 -1.09
CA ALA A 27 -0.20 3.14 -1.28
C ALA A 27 0.11 2.86 -2.75
N MET A 28 -0.85 2.38 -3.54
CA MET A 28 -0.65 2.09 -4.97
C MET A 28 -0.25 3.34 -5.75
N LYS A 29 -0.82 4.52 -5.46
CA LYS A 29 -0.47 5.79 -6.11
C LYS A 29 0.98 6.22 -5.87
N LEU A 30 1.61 5.72 -4.81
CA LEU A 30 3.01 5.99 -4.50
C LEU A 30 3.98 5.08 -5.26
N HIS A 31 3.51 3.96 -5.82
CA HIS A 31 4.34 3.09 -6.64
C HIS A 31 4.61 3.74 -8.00
N THR A 32 5.72 3.36 -8.64
CA THR A 32 5.98 3.78 -10.02
C THR A 32 5.16 2.97 -11.01
N ARG A 33 4.86 3.57 -12.17
CA ARG A 33 4.17 2.89 -13.28
C ARG A 33 4.93 1.66 -13.79
N GLU A 34 6.26 1.67 -13.66
CA GLU A 34 7.09 0.53 -14.08
C GLU A 34 7.00 -0.65 -13.12
N GLN A 35 6.71 -0.42 -11.85
CA GLN A 35 6.69 -1.45 -10.81
C GLN A 35 5.28 -1.99 -10.54
N ALA A 36 4.24 -1.18 -10.72
CA ALA A 36 2.86 -1.59 -10.48
C ALA A 36 1.88 -0.98 -11.48
N ARG A 37 0.88 -1.77 -11.91
CA ARG A 37 -0.19 -1.31 -12.82
C ARG A 37 -1.01 -0.14 -12.26
N GLY A 38 -1.14 -0.06 -10.93
CA GLY A 38 -1.82 1.03 -10.22
C GLY A 38 -0.89 2.17 -9.78
N GLY A 39 0.38 2.12 -10.19
CA GLY A 39 1.38 3.14 -9.88
C GLY A 39 1.14 4.43 -10.66
N GLU A 40 1.38 5.57 -10.03
CA GLU A 40 1.23 6.89 -10.66
C GLU A 40 2.56 7.66 -10.73
N LYS A 41 3.61 7.19 -10.06
CA LYS A 41 4.93 7.85 -10.04
C LYS A 41 5.80 7.47 -11.24
N GLU A 42 6.71 8.36 -11.56
CA GLU A 42 7.81 8.11 -12.50
C GLU A 42 9.04 7.63 -11.71
N ALA A 43 9.80 6.70 -12.30
CA ALA A 43 11.02 6.18 -11.67
C ALA A 43 12.13 7.22 -11.70
N LYS A 44 12.65 7.58 -10.53
CA LYS A 44 13.76 8.53 -10.34
C LYS A 44 15.10 7.83 -10.15
N GLY A 45 15.09 6.62 -9.60
CA GLY A 45 16.27 5.81 -9.33
C GLY A 45 16.26 4.46 -10.04
N PRO A 46 17.41 3.78 -10.14
CA PRO A 46 17.51 2.42 -10.66
C PRO A 46 16.64 1.41 -9.88
N GLU A 47 16.49 1.59 -8.57
CA GLU A 47 15.66 0.79 -7.67
C GLU A 47 14.15 0.98 -7.89
N GLU A 48 13.74 2.11 -8.48
CA GLU A 48 12.33 2.42 -8.77
C GLU A 48 11.89 1.93 -10.17
N ARG A 49 12.81 1.37 -10.95
CA ARG A 49 12.55 0.77 -12.27
C ARG A 49 11.96 -0.63 -12.13
N SER A 50 11.50 -1.18 -13.24
CA SER A 50 11.05 -2.58 -13.28
C SER A 50 12.17 -3.54 -12.80
N ILE A 51 11.77 -4.56 -12.05
CA ILE A 51 12.70 -5.54 -11.43
C ILE A 51 13.59 -6.21 -12.48
N ALA A 52 13.08 -6.44 -13.69
CA ALA A 52 13.84 -7.02 -14.80
C ALA A 52 15.03 -6.17 -15.27
N LYS A 53 15.07 -4.87 -14.93
CA LYS A 53 16.16 -3.95 -15.28
C LYS A 53 17.18 -3.78 -14.15
N TRP A 54 17.02 -4.46 -13.02
CA TRP A 54 17.94 -4.34 -11.90
C TRP A 54 19.24 -5.08 -12.17
N ASP A 55 20.34 -4.55 -11.64
CA ASP A 55 21.67 -5.18 -11.65
C ASP A 55 22.10 -5.46 -10.19
N PRO A 56 21.52 -6.49 -9.53
CA PRO A 56 21.78 -6.76 -8.13
C PRO A 56 23.15 -7.43 -7.94
N THR A 57 23.83 -7.09 -6.84
CA THR A 57 25.06 -7.76 -6.40
C THR A 57 24.80 -8.59 -5.15
N ILE A 58 25.62 -9.63 -4.94
CA ILE A 58 25.54 -10.45 -3.72
C ILE A 58 25.75 -9.58 -2.48
N GLU A 59 26.72 -8.67 -2.51
CA GLU A 59 26.99 -7.76 -1.40
C GLU A 59 25.79 -6.83 -1.11
N GLY A 60 25.19 -6.24 -2.15
CA GLY A 60 24.03 -5.38 -2.00
C GLY A 60 22.81 -6.13 -1.45
N TYR A 61 22.60 -7.34 -1.95
CA TYR A 61 21.50 -8.18 -1.48
C TYR A 61 21.68 -8.61 -0.02
N LEU A 62 22.90 -8.94 0.40
CA LEU A 62 23.19 -9.24 1.82
C LEU A 62 22.91 -8.04 2.73
N LYS A 63 23.29 -6.82 2.34
CA LYS A 63 22.96 -5.60 3.11
C LYS A 63 21.44 -5.42 3.22
N PHE A 64 20.72 -5.55 2.10
CA PHE A 64 19.26 -5.49 2.08
C PHE A 64 18.61 -6.52 3.01
N LEU A 65 19.12 -7.76 3.04
CA LEU A 65 18.59 -8.81 3.90
C LEU A 65 18.85 -8.54 5.39
N VAL A 66 20.05 -8.06 5.74
CA VAL A 66 20.38 -7.69 7.13
C VAL A 66 19.49 -6.56 7.63
N ASP A 67 19.31 -5.52 6.82
CA ASP A 67 18.45 -4.39 7.16
C ASP A 67 16.98 -4.81 7.25
N SER A 68 16.52 -5.65 6.32
CA SER A 68 15.16 -6.21 6.34
C SER A 68 14.92 -7.04 7.60
N LYS A 69 15.89 -7.87 8.02
CA LYS A 69 15.78 -8.65 9.25
C LYS A 69 15.59 -7.73 10.47
N LEU A 70 16.37 -6.66 10.57
CA LEU A 70 16.23 -5.70 11.68
C LEU A 70 14.85 -5.05 11.70
N VAL A 71 14.30 -4.67 10.54
CA VAL A 71 12.94 -4.13 10.43
C VAL A 71 11.90 -5.16 10.92
N PHE A 72 11.96 -6.40 10.44
CA PHE A 72 11.00 -7.43 10.83
C PHE A 72 11.12 -7.81 12.32
N ASP A 73 12.33 -8.02 12.84
CA ASP A 73 12.56 -8.27 14.28
C ASP A 73 11.93 -7.14 15.13
N THR A 74 12.05 -5.89 14.67
CA THR A 74 11.50 -4.72 15.37
C THR A 74 9.98 -4.69 15.31
N LEU A 75 9.38 -4.93 14.13
CA LEU A 75 7.93 -4.97 13.96
C LEU A 75 7.30 -6.09 14.81
N GLU A 76 7.87 -7.29 14.76
CA GLU A 76 7.45 -8.43 15.58
C GLU A 76 7.59 -8.11 17.07
N GLY A 77 8.70 -7.50 17.48
CA GLY A 77 8.92 -7.04 18.84
C GLY A 77 7.87 -6.02 19.30
N ILE A 78 7.45 -5.09 18.43
CA ILE A 78 6.39 -4.11 18.74
C ILE A 78 5.05 -4.82 18.94
N VAL A 79 4.67 -5.70 18.02
CA VAL A 79 3.41 -6.46 18.11
C VAL A 79 3.38 -7.34 19.37
N HIS A 80 4.50 -7.98 19.70
CA HIS A 80 4.61 -8.84 20.88
C HIS A 80 4.59 -8.05 22.21
N LYS A 81 5.24 -6.87 22.25
CA LYS A 81 5.29 -6.01 23.44
C LYS A 81 4.03 -5.18 23.65
N ALA A 82 3.27 -4.90 22.59
CA ALA A 82 2.02 -4.18 22.66
C ALA A 82 1.03 -5.00 23.50
N ALA A 83 1.02 -4.73 24.81
CA ALA A 83 0.07 -5.27 25.76
C ALA A 83 -1.33 -4.74 25.45
N LEU A 84 -2.04 -5.43 24.57
CA LEU A 84 -3.49 -5.42 24.58
C LEU A 84 -3.92 -6.63 25.40
N PRO A 85 -4.43 -6.45 26.64
CA PRO A 85 -5.19 -7.50 27.29
C PRO A 85 -6.38 -7.82 26.38
N CYS A 86 -6.51 -9.08 25.98
CA CYS A 86 -7.76 -9.61 25.45
C CYS A 86 -8.86 -9.63 26.53
#